data_AF-A0A1T4P2N1-F1
#
_entry.id   AF-A0A1T4P2N1-F1
#
_cell.length_a   1.000
_cell.length_b   1.000
_cell.length_c   1.000
_cell.angle_alpha   90.00
_cell.angle_beta   90.00
_cell.angle_gamma   90.00
#
_symmetry.space_group_name_H-M   'P 1'
#
loop_
_entity.id
_entity.type
_entity.pdbx_description
1 polymer ?
#
loop_
_entity_poly.entity_id
_entity_poly.type
_entity_poly.pdbx_seq_one_letter_code
_entity_poly.pdbx_strand_id
1 'polypeptide(L)' 'MILCALKNKKIAAVLDVFKNEPSINSKFVELDNVLLSPYCGASTINAINRMGIMVIEGLISILEEKNLNI' A
#
# COMPACT_ATOMS: atom_id res chain seq x y z
N MET A 1 12.52 13.77 -5.96
CA MET A 1 13.21 13.16 -7.12
C MET A 1 12.20 12.70 -8.19
N ILE A 2 11.33 11.72 -7.90
CA ILE A 2 10.30 11.21 -8.85
C ILE A 2 9.41 12.31 -9.43
N LEU A 3 8.85 13.20 -8.61
CA LEU A 3 7.98 14.29 -9.08
C LEU A 3 8.68 15.19 -10.13
N CYS A 4 9.98 15.43 -9.98
CA CYS A 4 10.75 16.22 -10.93
C CYS A 4 10.97 15.47 -12.25
N ALA A 5 11.23 14.15 -12.19
CA ALA A 5 11.36 13.32 -13.38
C ALA A 5 10.04 13.21 -14.16
N LEU A 6 8.90 13.08 -13.45
CA LEU A 6 7.57 13.07 -14.04
C LEU A 6 7.24 14.43 -14.68
N LYS A 7 7.46 15.55 -13.98
CA LYS A 7 7.24 16.92 -14.53
C LYS A 7 8.05 17.18 -15.79
N ASN A 8 9.29 16.69 -15.84
CA ASN A 8 10.17 16.81 -17.01
C ASN A 8 9.92 15.72 -18.08
N LYS A 9 8.84 14.94 -17.95
CA LYS A 9 8.45 13.84 -18.85
C LYS A 9 9.58 12.83 -19.15
N LYS A 10 10.51 12.65 -18.21
CA LYS A 10 11.61 11.68 -18.32
C LYS A 10 11.14 10.25 -18.05
N ILE A 11 10.07 10.11 -17.28
CA ILE A 11 9.44 8.84 -16.92
C ILE A 11 7.91 8.99 -16.96
N ALA A 12 7.22 7.85 -17.00
CA ALA A 12 5.83 7.71 -16.60
C ALA A 12 5.76 6.68 -15.47
N ALA A 13 4.78 6.79 -14.58
CA ALA A 13 4.71 5.91 -13.41
C ALA A 13 3.27 5.59 -12.98
N VAL A 14 3.11 4.48 -12.28
CA VAL A 14 1.93 4.16 -11.48
C VAL A 14 2.37 4.11 -10.03
N LEU A 15 1.73 4.87 -9.15
CA LEU A 15 2.13 5.01 -7.74
C LEU A 15 0.95 4.61 -6.83
N ASP A 16 1.18 3.63 -5.95
CA ASP A 16 0.18 3.19 -4.96
C ASP A 16 0.44 3.76 -3.56
N VAL A 17 1.65 4.28 -3.29
CA VAL A 17 2.03 4.78 -1.97
C VAL A 17 2.67 6.16 -2.01
N PHE A 18 2.42 6.96 -0.98
CA PHE A 18 2.89 8.34 -0.84
C PHE A 18 3.48 8.60 0.54
N LYS A 19 4.36 9.60 0.64
CA LYS A 19 5.07 9.90 1.89
C LYS A 19 4.14 10.36 3.03
N ASN A 20 3.09 11.11 2.72
CA ASN A 20 2.25 11.82 3.71
C ASN A 20 0.78 11.40 3.62
N GLU A 21 0.50 10.11 3.49
CA GLU A 21 -0.88 9.64 3.37
C GLU A 21 -1.76 9.99 4.59
N PRO A 22 -3.06 10.25 4.38
CA PRO A 22 -3.79 10.22 3.09
C PRO A 22 -3.58 11.48 2.24
N SER A 23 -2.83 12.48 2.73
CA SER A 23 -2.58 13.74 2.03
C SER A 23 -1.50 13.60 0.96
N ILE A 24 -1.92 13.61 -0.31
CA ILE A 24 -0.96 13.57 -1.43
C ILE A 24 -0.50 14.97 -1.81
N ASN A 25 0.71 15.07 -2.37
CA ASN A 25 1.16 16.32 -2.97
C ASN A 25 0.32 16.61 -4.24
N SER A 26 -0.45 17.69 -4.23
CA SER A 26 -1.37 18.06 -5.32
C SER A 26 -0.69 18.15 -6.69
N LYS A 27 0.62 18.42 -6.73
CA LYS A 27 1.42 18.45 -7.96
C LYS A 27 1.50 17.12 -8.70
N PHE A 28 1.14 15.99 -8.08
CA PHE A 28 1.01 14.70 -8.77
C PHE A 28 -0.32 14.60 -9.53
N VAL A 29 -1.39 15.18 -9.00
CA VAL A 29 -2.75 15.13 -9.58
C VAL A 29 -2.82 15.96 -10.87
N GLU A 30 -1.97 16.98 -10.99
CA GLU A 30 -1.86 17.85 -12.15
C GLU A 30 -1.13 17.21 -13.36
N LEU A 31 -0.62 15.98 -13.24
CA LEU A 31 0.24 15.35 -14.26
C LEU A 31 -0.49 14.25 -15.01
N ASP A 32 -0.45 14.29 -16.34
CA ASP A 32 -1.10 13.29 -17.20
C ASP A 32 -0.28 11.99 -17.35
N ASN A 33 1.00 12.00 -16.97
CA ASN A 33 1.93 10.86 -17.10
C ASN A 33 2.11 10.08 -15.79
N VAL A 34 1.14 10.16 -14.89
CA VAL A 34 1.13 9.38 -13.65
C VAL A 34 -0.28 8.88 -13.33
N LEU A 35 -0.39 7.60 -12.97
CA LEU A 35 -1.62 7.03 -12.40
C LEU A 35 -1.41 6.83 -10.90
N LEU A 36 -2.38 7.25 -10.10
CA LEU A 36 -2.30 7.21 -8.64
C LEU A 36 -3.38 6.26 -8.11
N SER A 37 -3.02 5.36 -7.21
CA SER A 37 -3.96 4.53 -6.45
C SER A 37 -3.81 4.76 -4.94
N PRO A 38 -4.89 4.65 -4.16
CA PRO A 38 -4.88 5.04 -2.74
C PRO A 38 -4.48 3.87 -1.83
N TYR A 39 -3.21 3.44 -1.85
CA TYR A 39 -2.69 2.30 -1.10
C TYR A 39 -3.66 1.12 -1.11
N CYS A 40 -3.97 0.61 -2.30
CA CYS A 40 -4.96 -0.45 -2.47
C CYS A 40 -4.37 -1.78 -2.92
N GLY A 41 -3.04 -1.92 -2.99
CA GLY A 41 -2.38 -3.16 -3.43
C GLY A 41 -2.79 -4.41 -2.67
N ALA A 42 -3.12 -4.30 -1.37
CA ALA A 42 -3.56 -5.41 -0.52
C ALA A 42 -5.07 -5.39 -0.23
N SER A 43 -5.83 -4.49 -0.84
CA SER A 43 -7.23 -4.20 -0.46
C SER A 43 -8.24 -5.10 -1.19
N THR A 44 -7.88 -6.35 -1.45
CA THR A 44 -8.80 -7.35 -2.02
C THR A 44 -9.51 -8.13 -0.91
N ILE A 45 -10.72 -8.64 -1.19
CA ILE A 45 -11.49 -9.45 -0.24
C ILE A 45 -10.66 -10.63 0.27
N ASN A 46 -9.96 -11.33 -0.62
CA ASN A 46 -9.16 -12.50 -0.25
C ASN A 46 -7.95 -12.13 0.61
N ALA A 47 -7.23 -11.06 0.27
CA ALA A 47 -6.06 -10.62 1.03
C ALA A 47 -6.46 -10.14 2.44
N ILE A 48 -7.52 -9.34 2.54
CA ILE A 48 -8.05 -8.87 3.83
C ILE A 48 -8.53 -10.05 4.68
N ASN A 49 -9.28 -11.00 4.11
CA ASN A 49 -9.75 -12.18 4.84
C ASN A 49 -8.58 -13.03 5.35
N ARG A 50 -7.56 -13.28 4.51
CA ARG A 50 -6.38 -14.03 4.94
C ARG A 50 -5.63 -13.31 6.06
N MET A 51 -5.45 -12.00 5.94
CA MET A 51 -4.81 -11.19 6.98
C MET A 51 -5.58 -11.23 8.30
N GLY A 52 -6.92 -11.16 8.25
CA GLY A 52 -7.76 -11.35 9.43
C GLY A 52 -7.57 -12.72 10.09
N ILE A 53 -7.55 -13.79 9.29
CA ILE A 53 -7.29 -15.15 9.78
C ILE A 53 -5.91 -15.24 10.45
N MET A 54 -4.86 -14.72 9.82
CA MET A 54 -3.49 -14.74 10.38
C MET A 54 -3.41 -14.03 11.74
N VAL A 55 -4.11 -12.91 11.91
CA VAL A 55 -4.16 -12.20 13.21
C VAL A 55 -4.84 -13.06 14.28
N ILE A 56 -5.93 -13.74 13.93
CA ILE A 56 -6.65 -14.65 14.85
C ILE A 56 -5.78 -15.86 15.22
N GLU A 57 -5.12 -16.48 14.23
CA GLU A 57 -4.19 -17.59 14.46
C GLU A 57 -3.04 -17.18 15.39
N GLY A 58 -2.46 -15.99 15.17
CA GLY A 58 -1.46 -15.39 16.03
C GLY A 58 -1.93 -15.21 17.47
N LEU A 59 -3.14 -14.67 17.65
CA LEU A 59 -3.74 -14.47 18.97
C LEU A 59 -3.97 -15.80 19.71
N ILE A 60 -4.56 -16.79 19.04
CA ILE A 60 -4.81 -18.12 19.63
C ILE A 60 -3.48 -18.76 20.05
N SER A 61 -2.46 -18.69 19.20
CA SER A 61 -1.16 -19.29 19.51
C SER A 61 -0.54 -18.71 20.78
N ILE A 62 -0.65 -17.39 20.99
CA ILE A 62 -0.16 -16.73 22.20
C ILE A 62 -0.96 -17.19 23.43
N LEU A 63 -2.29 -17.23 23.33
CA LEU A 63 -3.17 -17.62 24.44
C LEU A 63 -3.02 -19.09 24.85
N GLU A 64 -2.65 -19.95 23.90
CA GLU A 64 -2.44 -21.39 24.14
C GLU A 64 -0.97 -21.75 24.41
N GLU A 65 -0.07 -20.77 24.55
CA GLU A 65 1.39 -20.95 24.69
C GLU A 65 2.02 -21.84 23.58
N LYS A 66 1.42 -21.83 22.39
CA LYS A 66 1.93 -22.54 21.22
C LYS A 66 2.96 -21.68 20.49
N ASN A 67 4.03 -22.32 20.00
CA ASN A 67 4.96 -21.65 19.10
C ASN A 67 4.30 -21.37 17.74
N LEU A 68 4.43 -20.13 17.29
CA LEU A 68 3.98 -19.66 15.99
C LEU A 68 4.89 -20.20 14.89
N ASN A 69 4.40 -21.14 14.09
CA ASN A 69 5.02 -21.54 12.82
C ASN A 69 4.45 -20.65 11.71
N ILE A 70 4.92 -19.39 11.65
CA ILE A 70 4.59 -18.43 10.58
C ILE A 70 5.67 -18.47 9.50
#